data_AF-A0A3M1E549-F1
#
_entry.id   AF-A0A3M1E549-F1
#
_cell.length_a   1.000
_cell.length_b   1.000
_cell.length_c   1.000
_cell.angle_alpha   90.00
_cell.angle_beta   90.00
_cell.angle_gamma   90.00
#
_symmetry.space_group_name_H-M   'P 1'
#
loop_
_entity.id
_entity.type
_entity.pdbx_description
1 polymer ?
#
loop_
_entity_poly.entity_id
_entity_poly.type
_entity_poly.pdbx_seq_one_letter_code
_entity_poly.pdbx_strand_id
1 'polypeptide(L)'
;MLHTFGGIMEYPREPQPSFHSTAALERELREELNVTVADIVSRTVLGLVRDRITHQPELLFEIRVALSAETLAARRGGAASADEHADVLAVAAADDELASFLARHREAVSPVAQAALLLFGCFRWHQDWFRRLTLLLYGQVLPLPPTA
;
A
#
# COMPACT_ATOMS: atom_id res chain seq x y z
N MET A 1 7.16 -12.65 -4.61
CA MET A 1 7.34 -11.19 -4.53
C MET A 1 6.32 -10.66 -3.53
N LEU A 2 6.68 -9.66 -2.73
CA LEU A 2 5.79 -9.00 -1.78
C LEU A 2 5.27 -7.71 -2.41
N HIS A 3 3.96 -7.49 -2.32
CA HIS A 3 3.29 -6.30 -2.81
C HIS A 3 2.22 -5.87 -1.80
N THR A 4 1.76 -4.63 -1.93
CA THR A 4 0.60 -4.13 -1.19
C THR A 4 -0.68 -4.60 -1.86
N PHE A 5 -1.77 -4.70 -1.11
CA PHE A 5 -3.11 -4.94 -1.64
C PHE A 5 -3.55 -3.82 -2.57
N GLY A 6 -4.27 -4.16 -3.63
CA GLY A 6 -4.77 -3.22 -4.62
C GLY A 6 -4.68 -3.74 -6.05
N GLY A 7 -5.36 -3.05 -6.93
CA GLY A 7 -5.49 -3.44 -8.33
C GLY A 7 -5.75 -2.26 -9.24
N ILE A 8 -6.17 -2.58 -10.46
CA ILE A 8 -6.30 -1.61 -11.54
C ILE A 8 -7.65 -0.90 -11.44
N MET A 9 -7.62 0.42 -11.56
CA MET A 9 -8.81 1.22 -11.80
C MET A 9 -9.30 1.00 -13.24
N GLU A 10 -10.30 0.15 -13.40
CA GLU A 10 -10.95 -0.07 -14.68
C GLU A 10 -11.97 1.03 -14.99
N TYR A 11 -12.02 1.50 -16.24
CA TYR A 11 -13.10 2.37 -16.67
C TYR A 11 -14.43 1.63 -16.57
N PRO A 12 -15.48 2.26 -16.01
CA PRO A 12 -16.79 1.65 -15.96
C PRO A 12 -17.26 1.42 -17.40
N ARG A 13 -17.90 0.27 -17.64
CA ARG A 13 -18.43 -0.10 -18.97
C ARG A 13 -19.47 0.91 -19.47
N GLU A 14 -20.08 1.67 -18.57
CA GLU A 14 -20.98 2.78 -18.88
C GLU A 14 -20.45 4.09 -18.27
N PRO A 15 -20.66 5.25 -18.92
CA PRO A 15 -20.23 6.54 -18.40
C PRO A 15 -20.94 6.82 -17.06
N GLN A 16 -20.18 6.78 -15.97
CA GLN A 16 -20.69 7.21 -14.67
C GLN A 16 -20.33 8.68 -14.44
N PRO A 17 -21.26 9.50 -13.90
CA PRO A 17 -21.04 10.92 -13.67
C PRO A 17 -19.92 11.21 -12.68
N SER A 18 -19.46 10.21 -11.92
CA SER A 18 -18.30 10.31 -11.05
C SER A 18 -17.55 8.97 -10.95
N PHE A 19 -16.32 8.95 -11.47
CA PHE A 19 -15.39 7.84 -11.26
C PHE A 19 -14.61 8.11 -9.97
N HIS A 20 -14.84 7.29 -8.94
CA HIS A 20 -14.23 7.48 -7.62
C HIS A 20 -13.15 6.42 -7.38
N SER A 21 -11.89 6.85 -7.30
CA SER A 21 -10.76 5.98 -6.94
C SER A 21 -10.97 5.25 -5.62
N THR A 22 -11.72 5.85 -4.68
CA THR A 22 -12.11 5.23 -3.42
C THR A 22 -13.02 4.01 -3.58
N ALA A 23 -13.89 3.99 -4.60
CA ALA A 23 -14.76 2.85 -4.87
C ALA A 23 -13.97 1.66 -5.45
N ALA A 24 -12.98 1.94 -6.32
CA ALA A 24 -12.06 0.91 -6.80
C ALA A 24 -11.25 0.31 -5.64
N LEU A 25 -10.67 1.15 -4.79
CA LEU A 25 -9.98 0.73 -3.57
C LEU A 25 -10.84 -0.16 -2.66
N GLU A 26 -12.09 0.23 -2.40
CA GLU A 26 -13.02 -0.56 -1.56
C GLU A 26 -13.36 -1.91 -2.20
N ARG A 27 -13.52 -1.93 -3.53
CA ARG A 27 -13.71 -3.17 -4.28
C ARG A 27 -12.52 -4.12 -4.10
N GLU A 28 -11.29 -3.63 -4.30
CA GLU A 28 -10.08 -4.45 -4.16
C GLU A 28 -9.91 -4.98 -2.73
N LEU A 29 -10.10 -4.14 -1.71
CA LEU A 29 -10.02 -4.57 -0.31
C LEU A 29 -11.05 -5.66 0.03
N ARG A 30 -12.24 -5.59 -0.56
CA ARG A 30 -13.25 -6.64 -0.40
C ARG A 30 -12.86 -7.91 -1.15
N GLU A 31 -12.36 -7.79 -2.37
CA GLU A 31 -12.03 -8.93 -3.23
C GLU A 31 -10.81 -9.71 -2.72
N GLU A 32 -9.77 -9.03 -2.22
CA GLU A 32 -8.53 -9.65 -1.74
C GLU A 32 -8.56 -10.02 -0.25
N LEU A 33 -9.27 -9.25 0.58
CA LEU A 33 -9.23 -9.38 2.05
C LEU A 33 -10.58 -9.59 2.72
N ASN A 34 -11.68 -9.53 1.98
CA ASN A 34 -13.04 -9.51 2.53
C ASN A 34 -13.23 -8.38 3.57
N VAL A 35 -12.57 -7.24 3.34
CA VAL A 35 -12.72 -6.01 4.12
C VAL A 35 -13.87 -5.20 3.54
N THR A 36 -14.80 -4.80 4.39
CA THR A 36 -15.96 -4.00 4.00
C THR A 36 -15.79 -2.53 4.36
N VAL A 37 -16.61 -1.66 3.79
CA VAL A 37 -16.65 -0.22 4.11
C VAL A 37 -16.84 0.04 5.61
N ALA A 38 -17.59 -0.82 6.30
CA ALA A 38 -17.84 -0.69 7.74
C ALA A 38 -16.59 -1.01 8.60
N ASP A 39 -15.63 -1.76 8.06
CA ASP A 39 -14.37 -2.05 8.73
C ASP A 39 -13.36 -0.89 8.57
N ILE A 40 -13.54 0.01 7.58
CA ILE A 40 -12.60 1.07 7.24
C ILE A 40 -12.81 2.29 8.15
N VAL A 41 -11.78 2.62 8.92
CA VAL A 41 -11.72 3.77 9.84
C VAL A 41 -11.31 5.04 9.11
N SER A 42 -10.31 4.97 8.22
CA SER A 42 -9.86 6.13 7.44
C SER A 42 -9.19 5.72 6.14
N ARG A 43 -9.20 6.66 5.19
CA ARG A 43 -8.55 6.56 3.87
C ARG A 43 -7.74 7.82 3.64
N THR A 44 -6.43 7.69 3.46
CA THR A 44 -5.54 8.83 3.22
C THR A 44 -4.78 8.60 1.92
N VAL A 45 -4.82 9.54 0.98
CA VAL A 45 -3.96 9.49 -0.20
C VAL A 45 -2.54 9.86 0.23
N LEU A 46 -1.59 8.95 0.03
CA LEU A 46 -0.17 9.19 0.31
C LEU A 46 0.52 9.87 -0.87
N GLY A 47 0.09 9.59 -2.09
CA GLY A 47 0.65 10.23 -3.29
C GLY A 47 0.49 9.40 -4.55
N LEU A 48 1.12 9.87 -5.62
CA LEU A 48 1.17 9.20 -6.90
C LEU A 48 2.63 8.83 -7.22
N VAL A 49 2.86 7.58 -7.57
CA VAL A 49 4.18 7.11 -8.03
C VAL A 49 4.06 6.57 -9.45
N ARG A 50 5.19 6.42 -10.14
CA ARG A 50 5.23 5.80 -11.46
C ARG A 50 6.09 4.56 -11.37
N ASP A 51 5.52 3.41 -11.68
CA ASP A 51 6.32 2.21 -11.89
C ASP A 51 7.16 2.41 -13.17
N ARG A 52 8.48 2.23 -13.05
CA ARG A 52 9.41 2.40 -14.16
C ARG A 52 9.36 1.24 -15.15
N ILE A 53 8.85 0.08 -14.74
CA ILE A 53 8.77 -1.13 -15.55
C ILE A 53 7.50 -1.10 -16.41
N THR A 54 6.34 -0.94 -15.78
CA THR A 54 5.05 -0.93 -16.49
C THR A 54 4.71 0.45 -17.06
N HIS A 55 5.41 1.50 -16.62
CA HIS A 55 5.10 2.90 -16.88
C HIS A 55 3.72 3.36 -16.37
N GLN A 56 3.06 2.54 -15.56
CA GLN A 56 1.75 2.86 -15.02
C GLN A 56 1.88 3.82 -13.82
N PRO A 57 1.01 4.84 -13.74
CA PRO A 57 0.87 5.66 -12.55
C PRO A 57 0.08 4.91 -11.47
N GLU A 58 0.61 4.88 -10.25
CA GLU A 58 0.03 4.17 -9.11
C GLU A 58 -0.38 5.19 -8.04
N LEU A 59 -1.67 5.24 -7.71
CA LEU A 59 -2.22 6.08 -6.65
C LEU A 59 -2.20 5.31 -5.32
N LEU A 60 -1.41 5.78 -4.37
CA LEU A 60 -1.14 5.07 -3.13
C LEU A 60 -1.97 5.61 -1.98
N PHE A 61 -2.53 4.69 -1.18
CA PHE A 61 -3.37 5.01 -0.03
C PHE A 61 -2.84 4.36 1.25
N GLU A 62 -2.98 5.06 2.37
CA GLU A 62 -3.00 4.47 3.70
C GLU A 62 -4.45 4.18 4.07
N ILE A 63 -4.74 2.91 4.37
CA ILE A 63 -6.05 2.46 4.85
C ILE A 63 -5.92 1.98 6.27
N ARG A 64 -6.72 2.58 7.16
CA ARG A 64 -6.84 2.11 8.54
C ARG A 64 -8.14 1.34 8.68
N VAL A 65 -8.06 0.14 9.24
CA VAL A 65 -9.21 -0.73 9.48
C VAL A 65 -9.34 -1.03 10.98
N ALA A 66 -10.56 -1.36 11.42
CA ALA A 66 -10.87 -1.74 12.80
C ALA A 66 -10.58 -3.23 13.11
N LEU A 67 -9.85 -3.91 12.24
CA LEU A 67 -9.55 -5.34 12.32
C LEU A 67 -8.11 -5.59 12.77
N SER A 68 -7.89 -6.65 13.54
CA SER A 68 -6.53 -7.12 13.85
C SER A 68 -5.91 -7.83 12.64
N ALA A 69 -4.58 -7.99 12.65
CA ALA A 69 -3.87 -8.75 11.63
C ALA A 69 -4.33 -10.22 11.59
N GLU A 70 -4.58 -10.85 12.75
CA GLU A 70 -5.10 -12.23 12.78
C GLU A 70 -6.50 -12.30 12.18
N THR A 71 -7.34 -11.30 12.44
CA THR A 71 -8.70 -11.23 11.90
C THR A 71 -8.68 -11.05 10.38
N LEU A 72 -7.80 -10.19 9.86
CA LEU A 72 -7.61 -10.01 8.41
C LEU A 72 -7.16 -11.32 7.75
N ALA A 73 -6.16 -12.00 8.33
CA ALA A 73 -5.68 -13.28 7.84
C ALA A 73 -6.78 -14.35 7.82
N ALA A 74 -7.61 -14.41 8.87
CA ALA A 74 -8.72 -15.35 8.93
C ALA A 74 -9.84 -15.03 7.92
N ARG A 75 -10.16 -13.74 7.72
CA ARG A 75 -11.22 -13.32 6.76
C ARG A 75 -10.81 -13.53 5.31
N ARG A 76 -9.52 -13.44 4.99
CA ARG A 76 -8.99 -13.65 3.65
C ARG A 76 -9.40 -15.00 3.06
N GLY A 77 -9.54 -16.06 3.86
CA GLY A 77 -9.96 -17.37 3.37
C GLY A 77 -11.36 -17.40 2.72
N GLY A 78 -12.19 -16.37 2.96
CA GLY A 78 -13.48 -16.19 2.30
C GLY A 78 -13.51 -15.09 1.24
N ALA A 79 -12.36 -14.50 0.89
CA ALA A 79 -12.26 -13.45 -0.11
C ALA A 79 -12.37 -14.03 -1.53
N ALA A 80 -12.91 -13.25 -2.47
CA ALA A 80 -13.16 -13.72 -3.85
C ALA A 80 -11.85 -14.07 -4.58
N SER A 81 -10.78 -13.35 -4.27
CA SER A 81 -9.44 -13.48 -4.85
C SER A 81 -8.44 -14.10 -3.85
N ALA A 82 -8.91 -14.96 -2.95
CA ALA A 82 -8.06 -15.59 -1.94
C ALA A 82 -6.85 -16.33 -2.55
N ASP A 83 -7.00 -16.88 -3.77
CA ASP A 83 -5.97 -17.67 -4.45
C ASP A 83 -4.90 -16.83 -5.19
N GLU A 84 -5.09 -15.51 -5.32
CA GLU A 84 -4.12 -14.65 -6.02
C GLU A 84 -2.80 -14.48 -5.26
N HIS A 85 -2.81 -14.72 -3.95
CA HIS A 85 -1.65 -14.59 -3.08
C HIS A 85 -1.38 -15.89 -2.34
N ALA A 86 -0.13 -16.16 -2.01
CA ALA A 86 0.20 -17.33 -1.20
C ALA A 86 -0.05 -17.07 0.30
N ASP A 87 0.27 -15.86 0.77
CA ASP A 87 0.26 -15.52 2.18
C ASP A 87 0.11 -14.00 2.40
N VAL A 88 -0.17 -13.60 3.65
CA VAL A 88 -0.21 -12.21 4.09
C VAL A 88 0.83 -12.00 5.18
N LEU A 89 1.76 -11.08 4.94
CA LEU A 89 2.77 -10.69 5.91
C LEU A 89 2.38 -9.38 6.59
N ALA A 90 2.29 -9.42 7.92
CA ALA A 90 2.07 -8.22 8.73
C ALA A 90 3.40 -7.72 9.30
N VAL A 91 3.61 -6.40 9.23
CA VAL A 91 4.76 -5.70 9.83
C VAL A 91 4.22 -4.64 10.77
N ALA A 92 4.81 -4.53 11.96
CA ALA A 92 4.42 -3.50 12.91
C ALA A 92 4.69 -2.09 12.35
N ALA A 93 3.75 -1.18 12.57
CA ALA A 93 3.86 0.23 12.16
C ALA A 93 4.77 1.04 13.12
N ALA A 94 5.99 0.55 13.34
CA ALA A 94 7.06 1.18 14.11
C ALA A 94 8.26 1.50 13.21
N ASP A 95 9.02 2.55 13.53
CA ASP A 95 10.13 3.07 12.71
C ASP A 95 11.15 1.97 12.44
N ASP A 96 11.67 1.39 13.51
CA ASP A 96 12.71 0.38 13.52
C ASP A 96 12.26 -0.92 12.86
N GLU A 97 11.03 -1.35 13.12
CA GLU A 97 10.44 -2.56 12.52
C GLU A 97 10.29 -2.42 11.01
N LEU A 98 9.71 -1.30 10.53
CA LEU A 98 9.52 -1.09 9.11
C LEU A 98 10.84 -0.86 8.37
N ALA A 99 11.77 -0.11 8.96
CA ALA A 99 13.10 0.10 8.40
C ALA A 99 13.87 -1.22 8.30
N SER A 100 13.84 -2.04 9.35
CA SER A 100 14.49 -3.35 9.39
C SER A 100 13.86 -4.33 8.41
N PHE A 101 12.53 -4.27 8.24
CA PHE A 101 11.83 -5.07 7.24
C PHE A 101 12.26 -4.72 5.81
N LEU A 102 12.23 -3.43 5.45
CA LEU A 102 12.63 -2.97 4.12
C LEU A 102 14.11 -3.25 3.83
N ALA A 103 15.01 -3.09 4.80
CA ALA A 103 16.42 -3.41 4.63
C ALA A 103 16.65 -4.91 4.38
N ARG A 104 15.95 -5.79 5.10
CA ARG A 104 16.08 -7.26 4.96
C ARG A 104 15.43 -7.81 3.70
N HIS A 105 14.31 -7.22 3.27
CA HIS A 105 13.47 -7.77 2.20
C HIS A 105 13.45 -6.90 0.95
N ARG A 106 14.37 -5.96 0.80
CA ARG A 106 14.40 -4.97 -0.30
C ARG A 106 14.16 -5.59 -1.68
N GLU A 107 14.82 -6.71 -1.99
CA GLU A 107 14.71 -7.36 -3.30
C GLU A 107 13.42 -8.16 -3.48
N ALA A 108 12.79 -8.56 -2.37
CA ALA A 108 11.54 -9.30 -2.38
C ALA A 108 10.31 -8.38 -2.46
N VAL A 109 10.41 -7.14 -1.95
CA VAL A 109 9.34 -6.13 -1.98
C VAL A 109 9.31 -5.43 -3.35
N SER A 110 8.15 -5.40 -3.99
CA SER A 110 7.98 -4.76 -5.29
C SER A 110 8.32 -3.25 -5.22
N PRO A 111 8.77 -2.62 -6.32
CA PRO A 111 9.09 -1.19 -6.33
C PRO A 111 7.93 -0.30 -5.86
N VAL A 112 6.69 -0.64 -6.24
CA VAL A 112 5.49 0.09 -5.83
C VAL A 112 5.24 -0.07 -4.33
N ALA A 113 5.38 -1.29 -3.78
CA ALA A 113 5.23 -1.52 -2.35
C ALA A 113 6.35 -0.84 -1.53
N GLN A 114 7.59 -0.81 -2.03
CA GLN A 114 8.67 -0.02 -1.41
C GLN A 114 8.29 1.47 -1.36
N ALA A 115 7.76 2.02 -2.45
CA ALA A 115 7.34 3.41 -2.50
C ALA A 115 6.17 3.69 -1.53
N ALA A 116 5.17 2.80 -1.45
CA ALA A 116 4.07 2.93 -0.50
C ALA A 116 4.54 2.95 0.96
N LEU A 117 5.44 2.04 1.34
CA LEU A 117 5.99 1.97 2.70
C LEU A 117 6.90 3.17 3.01
N LEU A 118 7.66 3.65 2.03
CA LEU A 118 8.49 4.85 2.17
C LEU A 118 7.63 6.11 2.37
N LEU A 119 6.58 6.28 1.58
CA LEU A 119 5.65 7.41 1.74
C LEU A 119 4.92 7.31 3.08
N PHE A 120 4.41 6.13 3.45
CA PHE A 120 3.79 5.91 4.75
C PHE A 120 4.69 6.35 5.90
N GLY A 121 5.96 5.92 5.90
CA GLY A 121 6.92 6.34 6.93
C GLY A 121 7.28 7.83 6.85
N CYS A 122 7.33 8.43 5.66
CA CYS A 122 7.52 9.87 5.50
C CYS A 122 6.38 10.69 6.12
N PHE A 123 5.13 10.25 5.96
CA PHE A 123 3.96 10.89 6.57
C PHE A 123 3.91 10.69 8.08
N ARG A 124 4.34 9.52 8.58
CA ARG A 124 4.24 9.14 9.99
C ARG A 124 5.41 9.64 10.85
N TRP A 125 6.62 9.64 10.32
CA TRP A 125 7.86 9.96 11.05
C TRP A 125 8.68 11.07 10.40
N HIS A 126 8.07 11.82 9.46
CA HIS A 126 8.63 12.97 8.78
C HIS A 126 9.76 12.66 7.77
N GLN A 127 10.24 13.72 7.13
CA GLN A 127 11.16 13.67 6.00
C GLN A 127 12.54 13.10 6.35
N ASP A 128 13.00 13.26 7.59
CA ASP A 128 14.33 12.73 8.00
C ASP A 128 14.35 11.21 8.03
N TRP A 129 13.24 10.58 8.41
CA TRP A 129 13.06 9.14 8.32
C TRP A 129 13.20 8.66 6.88
N PHE A 130 12.49 9.31 5.95
CA PHE A 130 12.52 8.99 4.53
C PHE A 130 13.92 9.17 3.94
N ARG A 131 14.62 10.27 4.25
CA ARG A 131 15.98 10.53 3.78
C ARG A 131 16.96 9.47 4.26
N ARG A 132 16.91 9.15 5.57
CA ARG A 132 17.75 8.11 6.17
C ARG A 132 17.54 6.76 5.48
N LEU A 133 16.28 6.38 5.30
CA LEU A 133 15.97 5.06 4.76
C LEU A 133 16.24 4.97 3.26
N THR A 134 15.98 6.02 2.47
CA THR A 134 16.33 6.03 1.05
C THR A 134 17.84 6.00 0.82
N LEU A 135 18.62 6.70 1.66
CA LEU A 135 20.07 6.60 1.65
C LEU A 135 20.54 5.17 1.95
N LEU A 136 19.96 4.52 2.96
CA LEU A 136 20.27 3.13 3.31
C LEU A 136 19.93 2.15 2.18
N LEU A 137 18.74 2.28 1.59
CA LEU A 137 18.23 1.33 0.59
C LEU A 137 18.82 1.54 -0.79
N TYR A 138 19.09 2.78 -1.20
CA TYR A 138 19.44 3.14 -2.57
C TYR A 138 20.81 3.82 -2.71
N GLY A 139 21.52 4.06 -1.62
CA GLY A 139 22.79 4.78 -1.63
C GLY A 139 22.65 6.27 -1.97
N GLN A 140 21.42 6.80 -2.01
CA GLN A 140 21.12 8.20 -2.30
C GLN A 140 19.82 8.63 -1.65
N VAL A 141 19.73 9.93 -1.34
CA VAL A 141 18.48 10.53 -0.89
C VAL A 141 17.56 10.74 -2.09
N LEU A 142 16.39 10.13 -2.08
CA LEU A 142 15.39 10.37 -3.12
C LEU A 142 14.72 11.74 -2.91
N PRO A 143 14.15 12.35 -3.97
CA PRO A 143 13.36 13.56 -3.85
C PRO A 143 12.24 13.38 -2.82
N LEU A 144 12.06 14.38 -1.96
CA LEU A 144 10.98 14.36 -0.99
C LEU A 144 9.62 14.49 -1.68
N PRO A 145 8.58 13.82 -1.18
CA PRO A 145 7.22 14.13 -1.61
C PRO A 145 6.90 15.60 -1.25
N PRO A 146 6.11 16.30 -2.08
CA PRO A 146 5.65 17.64 -1.76
C PRO A 146 4.94 17.64 -0.41
N THR A 147 5.24 18.62 0.44
CA THR A 147 4.53 18.82 1.71
C THR A 147 3.10 19.25 1.42
N ALA A 148 2.13 18.54 2.00
CA ALA A 148 0.73 18.94 2.03
C ALA A 148 0.52 20.19 2.90
#